data_AF-A0A1I0XG56-F1
#
_entry.id   AF-A0A1I0XG56-F1
#
_cell.length_a   1.000
_cell.length_b   1.000
_cell.length_c   1.000
_cell.angle_alpha   90.00
_cell.angle_beta   90.00
_cell.angle_gamma   90.00
#
_symmetry.space_group_name_H-M   'P 1'
#
loop_
_entity.id
_entity.type
_entity.pdbx_description
1 polymer ?
#
loop_
_entity_poly.entity_id
_entity_poly.type
_entity_poly.pdbx_seq_one_letter_code
_entity_poly.pdbx_strand_id
1 'polypeptide(L)'
;MACVGGEAMAGWTLVVSRREVVRAPAQRVFGKPHPRLAGHVLTYTGHDYRWMDPQPWRMAPLGAIVVTIDLEAPLVRRLLAPDPRQGQDLPISPVMGLRDRPLVLEQAGPSRGIVLALTPVGAYALFGLPLRELANSTSASPTWWAPMSTC
;
A
#
# COMPACT_ATOMS: atom_id res chain seq x y z
N MET A 1 -12.18 31.96 -21.07
CA MET A 1 -11.69 30.72 -21.71
C MET A 1 -10.84 29.99 -20.67
N ALA A 2 -11.47 29.15 -19.85
CA ALA A 2 -10.78 28.38 -18.82
C ALA A 2 -10.49 26.99 -19.39
N CYS A 3 -9.21 26.63 -19.49
CA CYS A 3 -8.80 25.28 -19.83
C CYS A 3 -9.27 24.35 -18.72
N VAL A 4 -10.27 23.51 -19.04
CA VAL A 4 -10.62 22.33 -18.23
C VAL A 4 -9.47 21.34 -18.40
N GLY A 5 -8.44 21.51 -17.57
CA GLY A 5 -7.31 20.59 -17.47
C GLY A 5 -7.80 19.29 -16.85
N GLY A 6 -7.60 18.18 -17.56
CA GLY A 6 -8.13 16.85 -17.27
C GLY A 6 -8.05 16.47 -15.80
N GLU A 7 -9.16 15.88 -15.35
CA GLU A 7 -9.34 15.25 -14.05
C GLU A 7 -8.27 14.16 -13.88
N ALA A 8 -7.10 14.55 -13.35
CA ALA A 8 -6.11 13.59 -12.89
C ALA A 8 -6.80 12.72 -11.84
N MET A 9 -6.80 11.42 -12.03
CA MET A 9 -7.29 10.38 -11.11
C MET A 9 -6.55 10.46 -9.76
N ALA A 10 -6.76 11.53 -8.99
CA ALA A 10 -5.92 11.93 -7.88
C ALA A 10 -6.67 11.76 -6.56
N GLY A 11 -6.31 10.71 -5.83
CA GLY A 11 -6.75 10.54 -4.44
C GLY A 11 -6.87 9.12 -3.93
N TRP A 12 -6.61 8.09 -4.73
CA TRP A 12 -6.67 6.70 -4.28
C TRP A 12 -5.28 6.07 -4.31
N THR A 13 -4.90 5.44 -3.20
CA THR A 13 -3.67 4.64 -3.07
C THR A 13 -4.01 3.15 -2.94
N LEU A 14 -5.08 2.88 -2.21
CA LEU A 14 -5.73 1.59 -2.10
C LEU A 14 -7.21 1.78 -2.41
N VAL A 15 -7.80 0.82 -3.13
CA VAL A 15 -9.24 0.75 -3.33
C VAL A 15 -9.78 -0.34 -2.40
N VAL A 16 -10.35 0.12 -1.29
CA VAL A 16 -10.96 -0.70 -0.24
C VAL A 16 -12.46 -0.42 -0.16
N SER A 17 -13.22 -1.29 0.52
CA SER A 17 -14.66 -1.06 0.62
C SER A 17 -14.96 0.16 1.51
N ARG A 18 -15.96 0.97 1.12
CA ARG A 18 -16.36 2.15 1.92
C ARG A 18 -16.77 1.77 3.34
N ARG A 19 -17.37 0.58 3.52
CA ARG A 19 -17.79 0.07 4.84
C ARG A 19 -16.61 -0.14 5.77
N GLU A 20 -15.48 -0.63 5.26
CA GLU A 20 -14.24 -0.82 6.03
C GLU A 20 -13.63 0.52 6.42
N VAL A 21 -13.58 1.48 5.48
CA VAL A 21 -13.07 2.83 5.75
C VAL A 21 -13.83 3.54 6.88
N VAL A 22 -15.15 3.37 6.95
CA VAL A 22 -15.97 4.00 8.00
C VAL A 22 -15.75 3.36 9.38
N ARG A 23 -15.43 2.06 9.43
CA ARG A 23 -15.17 1.33 10.68
C ARG A 23 -13.79 1.60 11.27
N ALA A 24 -12.84 2.03 10.44
CA ALA A 24 -11.51 2.48 10.83
C ALA A 24 -11.29 3.95 10.48
N PRO A 25 -11.80 4.89 11.29
CA PRO A 25 -11.46 6.29 11.07
C PRO A 25 -9.96 6.50 11.28
N ALA A 26 -9.33 7.18 10.32
CA ALA A 26 -7.94 7.62 10.38
C ALA A 26 -7.84 9.06 9.93
N GLN A 27 -6.84 9.76 10.45
CA GLN A 27 -6.34 10.94 9.77
C GLN A 27 -5.62 10.49 8.50
N ARG A 28 -5.94 11.12 7.37
CA ARG A 28 -5.30 10.83 6.08
C ARG A 28 -4.88 12.12 5.40
N VAL A 29 -3.68 12.12 4.85
CA VAL A 29 -3.15 13.23 4.06
C VAL A 29 -2.72 12.68 2.70
N PHE A 30 -3.25 13.27 1.63
CA PHE A 30 -2.94 12.88 0.27
C PHE A 30 -1.88 13.82 -0.31
N GLY A 31 -0.80 13.25 -0.83
CA GLY A 31 0.28 13.97 -1.48
C GLY A 31 0.25 13.77 -2.99
N LYS A 32 0.52 14.83 -3.75
CA LYS A 32 0.76 14.71 -5.20
C LYS A 32 2.22 14.34 -5.46
N PRO A 33 2.50 13.38 -6.36
CA PRO A 33 3.85 13.12 -6.84
C PRO A 33 4.51 14.37 -7.41
N HIS A 34 5.82 14.52 -7.16
CA HIS A 34 6.62 15.53 -7.85
C HIS A 34 6.53 15.28 -9.37
N PRO A 35 6.47 16.30 -10.24
CA PRO A 35 6.28 16.10 -11.69
C PRO A 35 7.28 15.13 -12.34
N ARG A 36 8.52 15.10 -11.86
CA ARG A 36 9.56 14.15 -12.30
C ARG A 36 9.24 12.67 -12.00
N LEU A 37 8.21 12.39 -11.20
CA LEU A 37 7.78 11.05 -10.81
C LEU A 37 6.42 10.66 -11.42
N ALA A 38 5.79 11.50 -12.24
CA ALA A 38 4.42 11.30 -12.72
C ALA A 38 4.19 10.00 -13.53
N GLY A 39 5.24 9.38 -14.08
CA GLY A 39 5.18 8.06 -14.74
C GLY A 39 5.52 6.86 -13.85
N HIS A 40 6.01 7.11 -12.64
CA HIS A 40 6.51 6.07 -11.72
C HIS A 40 5.64 5.95 -10.46
N VAL A 41 5.15 7.07 -9.96
CA VAL A 41 4.36 7.15 -8.74
C VAL A 41 2.98 7.69 -9.06
N LEU A 42 1.96 6.95 -8.64
CA LEU A 42 0.55 7.33 -8.81
C LEU A 42 0.10 8.28 -7.69
N THR A 43 0.50 8.01 -6.45
CA THR A 43 0.04 8.75 -5.27
C THR A 43 0.87 8.43 -4.02
N TYR A 44 0.80 9.33 -3.04
CA TYR A 44 1.20 9.08 -1.67
C TYR A 44 0.02 9.33 -0.73
N THR A 45 -0.15 8.49 0.28
CA THR A 45 -1.11 8.72 1.36
C THR A 45 -0.45 8.49 2.70
N GLY A 46 -0.32 9.56 3.47
CA GLY A 46 -0.01 9.45 4.89
C GLY A 46 -1.28 9.03 5.66
N HIS A 47 -1.12 8.14 6.62
CA HIS A 47 -2.20 7.72 7.51
C HIS A 47 -1.76 7.70 8.96
N ASP A 48 -2.71 7.97 9.84
CA ASP A 48 -2.57 7.81 11.30
C ASP A 48 -3.87 7.19 11.84
N TYR A 49 -3.78 5.89 12.14
CA TYR A 49 -4.74 5.14 12.93
C TYR A 49 -4.21 5.05 14.36
N ARG A 50 -4.79 5.83 15.28
CA ARG A 50 -4.43 5.74 16.70
C ARG A 50 -4.70 4.37 17.29
N TRP A 51 -5.79 3.74 16.85
CA TRP A 51 -6.16 2.38 17.19
C TRP A 51 -7.16 1.84 16.18
N MET A 52 -7.00 0.56 15.83
CA MET A 52 -7.98 -0.20 15.06
C MET A 52 -8.31 -1.50 15.78
N ASP A 53 -9.59 -1.75 16.01
CA ASP A 53 -10.04 -3.09 16.35
C ASP A 53 -9.78 -4.05 15.18
N PRO A 54 -9.62 -5.36 15.43
CA PRO A 54 -9.41 -6.36 14.39
C PRO A 54 -10.49 -6.25 13.31
N GLN A 55 -10.07 -5.94 12.10
CA GLN A 55 -11.00 -5.80 10.99
C GLN A 55 -10.39 -6.25 9.66
N PRO A 56 -11.22 -6.87 8.80
CA PRO A 56 -10.81 -7.23 7.47
C PRO A 56 -10.77 -6.00 6.56
N TRP A 57 -9.74 -5.93 5.73
CA TRP A 57 -9.59 -5.00 4.63
C TRP A 57 -9.63 -5.79 3.33
N ARG A 58 -10.60 -5.47 2.46
CA ARG A 58 -10.71 -6.07 1.14
C ARG A 58 -10.26 -5.08 0.08
N MET A 59 -9.06 -5.30 -0.42
CA MET A 59 -8.46 -4.50 -1.48
C MET A 59 -8.81 -5.06 -2.85
N ALA A 60 -9.27 -4.20 -3.75
CA ALA A 60 -9.48 -4.56 -5.14
C ALA A 60 -8.13 -4.93 -5.82
N PRO A 61 -8.13 -5.85 -6.79
CA PRO A 61 -6.96 -6.07 -7.63
C PRO A 61 -6.74 -4.82 -8.50
N LEU A 62 -5.60 -4.16 -8.31
CA LEU A 62 -5.22 -2.96 -9.05
C LEU A 62 -3.98 -3.26 -9.88
N GLY A 63 -3.87 -2.61 -11.04
CA GLY A 63 -2.66 -2.62 -11.89
C GLY A 63 -1.51 -1.79 -11.33
N ALA A 64 -1.38 -1.73 -10.01
CA ALA A 64 -0.42 -0.90 -9.29
C ALA A 64 0.29 -1.73 -8.21
N ILE A 65 1.55 -1.37 -7.91
CA ILE A 65 2.32 -1.96 -6.82
C ILE A 65 2.15 -1.04 -5.62
N VAL A 66 1.68 -1.58 -4.51
CA VAL A 66 1.44 -0.80 -3.29
C VAL A 66 2.58 -1.06 -2.31
N VAL A 67 3.24 0.01 -1.89
CA VAL A 67 4.30 -0.03 -0.90
C VAL A 67 3.79 0.65 0.34
N THR A 68 3.92 -0.01 1.49
CA THR A 68 3.67 0.64 2.78
C THR A 68 5.01 0.90 3.46
N ILE A 69 5.17 2.10 3.98
CA ILE A 69 6.26 2.49 4.88
C ILE A 69 5.62 2.68 6.25
N ASP A 70 5.82 1.71 7.13
CA ASP A 70 5.32 1.75 8.50
C ASP A 70 6.27 2.60 9.37
N LEU A 71 5.75 3.70 9.93
CA LEU A 71 6.42 4.47 10.99
C LEU A 71 6.04 3.95 12.38
N GLU A 72 4.85 3.35 12.46
CA GLU A 72 4.35 2.53 13.56
C GLU A 72 3.55 1.39 12.93
N ALA A 73 4.07 0.17 13.06
CA ALA A 73 3.47 -1.00 12.46
C ALA A 73 2.29 -1.51 13.31
N PRO A 74 1.21 -2.01 12.68
CA PRO A 74 0.11 -2.64 13.40
C PRO A 74 0.55 -3.89 14.15
N LEU A 75 -0.13 -4.19 15.26
CA LEU A 75 0.11 -5.39 16.06
C LEU A 75 -0.25 -6.66 15.30
N VAL A 76 -1.29 -6.56 14.46
CA VAL A 76 -1.72 -7.63 13.57
C VAL A 76 -1.81 -7.06 12.17
N ARG A 77 -1.18 -7.72 11.20
CA ARG A 77 -1.44 -7.54 9.77
C ARG A 77 -1.23 -8.87 9.07
N ARG A 78 -2.31 -9.59 8.78
CA ARG A 78 -2.23 -10.98 8.29
C ARG A 78 -3.16 -11.26 7.13
N LEU A 79 -2.77 -12.17 6.25
CA LEU A 79 -3.59 -12.59 5.12
C LEU A 79 -4.80 -13.39 5.57
N LEU A 80 -5.95 -13.13 4.94
CA LEU A 80 -7.19 -13.87 5.14
C LEU A 80 -7.60 -14.62 3.86
N ALA A 81 -8.55 -15.54 4.01
CA ALA A 81 -9.22 -16.17 2.88
C ALA A 81 -9.79 -15.12 1.91
N PRO A 82 -9.78 -15.37 0.58
CA PRO A 82 -9.41 -16.61 -0.09
C PRO A 82 -7.93 -16.67 -0.52
N ASP A 83 -7.03 -15.91 0.11
CA ASP A 83 -5.63 -15.93 -0.28
C ASP A 83 -4.98 -17.31 0.01
N PRO A 84 -4.23 -17.91 -0.93
CA PRO A 84 -3.56 -19.19 -0.71
C PRO A 84 -2.59 -19.18 0.48
N ARG A 85 -2.10 -18.00 0.88
CA ARG A 85 -1.20 -17.80 2.02
C ARG A 85 -1.93 -17.31 3.27
N GLN A 86 -3.25 -17.53 3.36
CA GLN A 86 -4.04 -17.17 4.54
C GLN A 86 -3.39 -17.62 5.85
N GLY A 87 -3.53 -16.78 6.88
CA GLY A 87 -2.92 -16.99 8.19
C GLY A 87 -1.48 -16.48 8.32
N GLN A 88 -0.77 -16.20 7.22
CA GLN A 88 0.57 -15.62 7.24
C GLN A 88 0.52 -14.13 7.59
N ASP A 89 1.43 -13.70 8.47
CA ASP A 89 1.65 -12.30 8.79
C ASP A 89 2.41 -11.60 7.66
N LEU A 90 2.03 -10.36 7.38
CA LEU A 90 2.76 -9.52 6.44
C LEU A 90 4.01 -8.95 7.14
N PRO A 91 5.13 -8.84 6.41
CA PRO A 91 6.33 -8.21 6.93
C PRO A 91 6.07 -6.73 7.27
N ILE A 92 6.93 -6.14 8.10
CA ILE A 92 6.94 -4.68 8.34
C ILE A 92 7.24 -3.99 7.00
N SER A 93 6.50 -2.93 6.69
CA SER A 93 6.57 -2.18 5.44
C SER A 93 6.47 -3.06 4.18
N PRO A 94 5.31 -3.68 3.93
CA PRO A 94 5.11 -4.64 2.87
C PRO A 94 5.07 -3.97 1.50
N VAL A 95 5.56 -4.70 0.50
CA VAL A 95 5.33 -4.45 -0.91
C VAL A 95 4.29 -5.46 -1.40
N MET A 96 3.10 -4.95 -1.71
CA MET A 96 2.03 -5.72 -2.35
C MET A 96 2.15 -5.51 -3.86
N GLY A 97 2.50 -6.57 -4.58
CA GLY A 97 2.64 -6.47 -6.02
C GLY A 97 1.33 -6.62 -6.78
N LEU A 98 1.45 -6.86 -8.09
CA LEU A 98 0.29 -6.97 -8.99
C LEU A 98 -0.58 -8.17 -8.62
N ARG A 99 -1.90 -8.00 -8.71
CA ARG A 99 -2.87 -9.01 -8.28
C ARG A 99 -3.89 -9.30 -9.38
N ASP A 100 -4.21 -10.57 -9.56
CA ASP A 100 -5.32 -11.03 -10.43
C ASP A 100 -6.64 -11.22 -9.66
N ARG A 101 -6.60 -11.11 -8.33
CA ARG A 101 -7.73 -11.34 -7.42
C ARG A 101 -7.69 -10.36 -6.24
N PRO A 102 -8.82 -10.09 -5.57
CA PRO A 102 -8.83 -9.29 -4.36
C PRO A 102 -7.88 -9.82 -3.30
N LEU A 103 -7.27 -8.91 -2.54
CA LEU A 103 -6.48 -9.23 -1.36
C LEU A 103 -7.33 -8.94 -0.12
N VAL A 104 -7.41 -9.89 0.79
CA VAL A 104 -8.07 -9.71 2.08
C VAL A 104 -7.01 -9.84 3.17
N LEU A 105 -6.91 -8.83 4.03
CA LEU A 105 -6.06 -8.89 5.21
C LEU A 105 -6.84 -8.48 6.45
N GLU A 106 -6.47 -9.01 7.60
CA GLU A 106 -6.89 -8.47 8.88
C GLU A 106 -5.82 -7.50 9.37
N GLN A 107 -6.23 -6.37 9.93
CA GLN A 107 -5.33 -5.45 10.60
C GLN A 107 -5.91 -5.01 11.95
N ALA A 108 -5.06 -4.92 12.98
CA ALA A 108 -5.43 -4.45 14.33
C ALA A 108 -4.28 -3.69 15.01
N GLY A 109 -4.62 -2.81 15.96
CA GLY A 109 -3.68 -1.99 16.72
C GLY A 109 -3.44 -0.60 16.11
N PRO A 110 -2.46 0.17 16.62
CA PRO A 110 -2.08 1.45 16.03
C PRO A 110 -1.42 1.23 14.66
N SER A 111 -1.56 2.19 13.75
CA SER A 111 -0.81 2.16 12.50
C SER A 111 -0.59 3.57 11.99
N ARG A 112 0.67 3.95 11.83
CA ARG A 112 1.05 5.24 11.26
C ARG A 112 2.08 5.02 10.18
N GLY A 113 1.90 5.65 9.04
CA GLY A 113 2.79 5.40 7.92
C GLY A 113 2.42 6.14 6.66
N ILE A 114 3.08 5.73 5.58
CA ILE A 114 2.86 6.23 4.25
C ILE A 114 2.60 5.03 3.34
N VAL A 115 1.50 5.08 2.61
CA VAL A 115 1.22 4.14 1.54
C VAL A 115 1.51 4.84 0.21
N LEU A 116 2.24 4.16 -0.67
CA LEU A 116 2.58 4.59 -2.00
C LEU A 116 1.94 3.64 -3.00
N ALA A 117 1.40 4.17 -4.10
CA ALA A 117 1.06 3.36 -5.26
C ALA A 117 2.01 3.69 -6.39
N LEU A 118 2.68 2.67 -6.91
CA LEU A 118 3.65 2.74 -8.00
C LEU A 118 3.05 2.15 -9.27
N THR A 119 3.44 2.71 -10.41
CA THR A 119 3.24 2.03 -11.68
C THR A 119 4.16 0.80 -11.75
N PRO A 120 3.84 -0.20 -12.59
CA PRO A 120 4.75 -1.30 -12.92
C PRO A 120 6.19 -0.85 -13.23
N VAL A 121 6.33 0.19 -14.06
CA VAL A 121 7.63 0.76 -14.44
C VAL A 121 8.29 1.46 -13.25
N GLY A 122 7.52 2.16 -12.42
CA GLY A 122 8.04 2.78 -11.19
C GLY A 122 8.54 1.77 -10.17
N ALA A 123 7.83 0.66 -9.97
CA ALA A 123 8.26 -0.42 -9.09
C ALA A 123 9.53 -1.10 -9.62
N TYR A 124 9.62 -1.34 -10.93
CA TYR A 124 10.84 -1.86 -11.55
C TYR A 124 12.03 -0.89 -11.38
N ALA A 125 11.81 0.40 -11.63
CA ALA A 125 12.84 1.43 -11.48
C ALA A 125 13.31 1.57 -10.02
N LEU A 126 12.40 1.41 -9.05
CA LEU A 126 12.73 1.49 -7.63
C LEU A 126 13.44 0.24 -7.12
N PHE A 127 12.89 -0.94 -7.38
CA PHE A 127 13.38 -2.19 -6.77
C PHE A 127 14.39 -2.96 -7.61
N GLY A 128 14.48 -2.70 -8.92
CA GLY A 128 15.32 -3.45 -9.85
C GLY A 128 14.88 -4.90 -10.07
N LEU A 129 13.72 -5.30 -9.54
CA LEU A 129 13.22 -6.68 -9.60
C LEU A 129 12.26 -6.88 -10.77
N PRO A 130 12.35 -8.02 -11.50
CA PRO A 130 11.33 -8.40 -12.45
C PRO A 130 9.94 -8.45 -11.81
N LEU A 131 8.95 -7.79 -12.41
CA LEU A 131 7.60 -7.70 -11.82
C LEU A 131 6.92 -9.06 -11.60
N ARG A 132 7.33 -10.11 -12.31
CA ARG A 132 6.86 -11.48 -12.06
C ARG A 132 7.14 -11.96 -10.63
N GLU A 133 8.16 -11.42 -9.97
CA GLU A 133 8.51 -11.75 -8.58
C GLU A 133 7.57 -11.06 -7.58
N LEU A 134 7.00 -9.92 -7.98
CA LEU A 134 5.99 -9.19 -7.22
C LEU A 134 4.56 -9.65 -7.57
N ALA A 135 4.37 -10.37 -8.68
CA ALA A 135 3.05 -10.84 -9.10
C ALA A 135 2.47 -11.84 -8.09
N ASN A 136 1.24 -11.59 -7.66
CA ASN A 136 0.50 -12.38 -6.69
C ASN A 136 1.27 -12.64 -5.38
N SER A 137 2.15 -11.71 -5.01
CA SER A 137 2.95 -11.81 -3.79
C SER A 137 2.81 -10.56 -2.92
N THR A 138 3.11 -10.76 -1.64
CA THR A 138 3.37 -9.68 -0.70
C THR A 138 4.69 -10.00 -0.01
N SER A 139 5.66 -9.13 -0.17
CA SER A 139 7.03 -9.34 0.32
C SER A 139 7.46 -8.19 1.22
N ALA A 140 8.53 -8.40 1.98
CA ALA A 140 9.19 -7.31 2.66
C ALA A 140 9.73 -6.36 1.59
N SER A 141 9.67 -5.06 1.84
CA SER A 141 10.43 -4.13 1.01
C SER A 141 11.92 -4.50 1.11
N PRO A 142 12.64 -4.64 -0.02
CA PRO A 142 13.98 -5.23 -0.05
C PRO A 142 14.95 -4.49 0.87
N THR A 143 15.81 -5.20 1.60
CA THR A 143 16.53 -4.78 2.83
C THR A 143 17.46 -3.54 2.74
N TRP A 144 17.60 -2.88 1.59
CA TRP A 144 18.48 -1.72 1.38
C TRP A 144 17.87 -0.38 1.84
N TRP A 145 16.60 -0.34 2.25
CA TRP A 145 15.97 0.83 2.89
C TRP A 145 15.82 0.70 4.41
N ALA A 146 16.15 -0.47 5.00
CA ALA A 146 16.27 -0.55 6.45
C ALA A 146 17.25 0.55 6.89
N PRO A 147 17.00 1.30 7.98
CA PRO A 147 18.09 2.07 8.56
C PRO A 147 19.27 1.13 8.68
N MET A 148 20.48 1.60 8.35
CA MET A 148 21.69 0.93 8.79
C MET A 148 21.55 0.79 10.31
N SER A 149 21.02 -0.34 10.76
CA SER A 149 21.02 -0.74 12.15
C SER A 149 22.49 -0.80 12.47
N THR A 150 22.90 0.17 13.28
CA THR A 150 24.27 0.31 13.73
C THR A 150 24.67 -0.96 14.49
N CYS A 151 25.86 -1.46 14.16
CA CYS A 151 26.59 -2.61 14.73
C CYS A 151 26.10 -4.02 14.39
#